data_AF-A0A7V2LDV1-F1
#
_entry.id   AF-A0A7V2LDV1-F1
#
_cell.length_a   1.000
_cell.length_b   1.000
_cell.length_c   1.000
_cell.angle_alpha   90.00
_cell.angle_beta   90.00
_cell.angle_gamma   90.00
#
_symmetry.space_group_name_H-M   'P 1'
#
loop_
_entity.id
_entity.type
_entity.pdbx_description
1 polymer ?
#
loop_
_entity_poly.entity_id
_entity_poly.type
_entity_poly.pdbx_seq_one_letter_code
_entity_poly.pdbx_strand_id
1 'polypeptide(L)'
;EEEDLAIRIIDAGYRVLYCPELVAYHKIPPGEPYRWGEKRMYYTTRNRIWYCWKYYPLRVAFLATVLKVPRDVKYLVKKRYVRAYFRGFFDALRGLPGIMKKRRPVSRETLRKVSSPWLRLMLRF
;
A
#
# COMPACT_ATOMS: atom_id res chain seq x y z
N GLU A 1 -0.98 2.24 -7.71
CA GLU A 1 -2.11 2.55 -8.61
C GLU A 1 -2.97 1.32 -8.83
N GLU A 2 -2.35 0.18 -9.16
CA GLU A 2 -3.02 -1.14 -9.21
C GLU A 2 -3.87 -1.44 -7.97
N GLU A 3 -3.31 -1.31 -6.75
CA GLU A 3 -4.06 -1.52 -5.50
C GLU A 3 -5.26 -0.57 -5.36
N ASP A 4 -5.15 0.68 -5.81
CA ASP A 4 -6.21 1.71 -5.75
C ASP A 4 -7.40 1.34 -6.64
N LEU A 5 -7.11 0.78 -7.82
CA LEU A 5 -8.16 0.30 -8.73
C LEU A 5 -8.77 -1.00 -8.22
N ALA A 6 -7.94 -1.97 -7.83
CA ALA A 6 -8.39 -3.29 -7.38
C ALA A 6 -9.35 -3.18 -6.19
N ILE A 7 -9.03 -2.38 -5.17
CA ILE A 7 -9.92 -2.23 -4.00
C ILE A 7 -11.29 -1.67 -4.39
N ARG A 8 -11.37 -0.76 -5.36
CA ARG A 8 -12.64 -0.19 -5.83
C ARG A 8 -13.47 -1.19 -6.63
N ILE A 9 -12.82 -1.98 -7.49
CA ILE A 9 -13.46 -3.04 -8.26
C ILE A 9 -14.10 -4.05 -7.31
N ILE A 10 -13.33 -4.49 -6.30
CA ILE A 10 -13.80 -5.45 -5.30
C ILE A 10 -14.92 -4.84 -4.45
N ASP A 11 -14.81 -3.56 -4.06
CA ASP A 11 -15.85 -2.88 -3.29
C ASP A 11 -17.15 -2.67 -4.06
N ALA A 12 -17.06 -2.51 -5.37
CA ALA A 12 -18.21 -2.47 -6.27
C ALA A 12 -18.84 -3.85 -6.54
N GLY A 13 -18.38 -4.92 -5.86
CA GLY A 13 -18.94 -6.27 -5.96
C GLY A 13 -18.36 -7.13 -7.09
N TYR A 14 -17.40 -6.61 -7.87
CA TYR A 14 -16.77 -7.37 -8.95
C TYR A 14 -15.67 -8.29 -8.44
N ARG A 15 -15.34 -9.30 -9.25
CA ARG A 15 -14.25 -10.26 -8.98
C ARG A 15 -13.06 -9.97 -9.89
N VAL A 16 -11.86 -9.98 -9.31
CA VAL A 16 -10.60 -9.94 -10.06
C VAL A 16 -10.13 -11.38 -10.20
N LEU A 17 -10.03 -11.87 -11.44
CA LEU A 17 -9.67 -13.25 -11.76
C LEU A 17 -8.27 -13.31 -12.35
N TYR A 18 -7.49 -14.30 -11.93
CA TYR A 18 -6.24 -14.67 -12.59
C TYR A 18 -6.54 -15.78 -13.59
N CYS A 19 -6.16 -15.58 -14.86
CA CYS A 19 -6.38 -16.52 -15.95
C CYS A 19 -5.02 -16.97 -16.48
N PRO A 20 -4.50 -18.13 -16.04
CA PRO A 20 -3.18 -18.61 -16.43
C PRO A 20 -3.07 -18.96 -17.92
N GLU A 21 -4.20 -19.20 -18.58
CA GLU A 21 -4.28 -19.49 -20.01
C GLU A 21 -4.00 -18.25 -20.89
N LEU A 22 -4.19 -17.04 -20.34
CA LEU A 22 -3.91 -15.78 -21.02
C LEU A 22 -2.48 -15.33 -20.75
N VAL A 23 -1.60 -15.50 -21.75
CA VAL A 23 -0.18 -15.13 -21.64
C VAL A 23 0.07 -13.75 -22.24
N ALA A 24 0.62 -12.85 -21.42
CA ALA A 24 1.10 -11.54 -21.86
C ALA A 24 2.60 -11.41 -21.57
N TYR A 25 3.38 -11.01 -22.58
CA TYR A 25 4.82 -10.81 -22.42
C TYR A 25 5.11 -9.39 -21.95
N HIS A 26 5.80 -9.25 -20.82
CA HIS A 26 6.31 -7.97 -20.33
C HIS A 26 7.83 -7.92 -20.50
N LYS A 27 8.33 -6.88 -21.16
CA LYS A 27 9.78 -6.69 -21.33
C LYS A 27 10.42 -6.34 -19.98
N ILE A 28 11.26 -7.24 -19.48
CA ILE A 28 12.08 -6.99 -18.31
C ILE A 28 13.44 -6.45 -18.79
N PRO A 29 13.92 -5.30 -18.31
CA PRO A 29 15.22 -4.78 -18.71
C PRO A 29 16.35 -5.76 -18.35
N PRO A 30 17.26 -6.09 -19.29
CA PRO A 30 18.39 -6.98 -19.00
C PRO A 30 19.33 -6.33 -17.98
N GLY A 31 19.75 -7.09 -16.97
CA GLY A 31 20.72 -6.64 -15.97
C GLY A 31 20.17 -5.83 -14.78
N GLU A 32 18.86 -5.56 -14.73
CA GLU A 32 18.21 -5.06 -13.52
C GLU A 32 17.52 -6.21 -12.77
N PRO A 33 18.19 -6.85 -11.80
CA PRO A 33 17.51 -7.77 -10.89
C PRO A 33 16.57 -6.95 -10.01
N TYR A 34 15.35 -6.67 -10.48
CA TYR A 34 14.27 -5.97 -9.79
C TYR A 34 14.78 -5.04 -8.69
N ARG A 35 15.66 -4.09 -9.06
CA ARG A 35 16.39 -3.31 -8.06
C ARG A 35 15.33 -2.51 -7.32
N TRP A 36 15.07 -2.89 -6.07
CA TRP A 36 14.25 -2.14 -5.13
C TRP A 36 14.97 -0.81 -4.87
N GLY A 37 14.94 0.12 -5.82
CA GLY A 37 15.68 1.37 -5.74
C GLY A 37 15.05 2.34 -4.75
N GLU A 38 15.80 3.40 -4.42
CA GLU A 38 15.33 4.48 -3.55
C GLU A 38 14.00 5.08 -4.01
N LYS A 39 13.84 5.29 -5.33
CA LYS A 39 12.61 5.81 -5.93
C LYS A 39 11.41 4.92 -5.59
N ARG A 40 11.58 3.61 -5.73
CA ARG A 40 10.53 2.64 -5.40
C ARG A 40 10.21 2.62 -3.91
N MET A 41 11.24 2.66 -3.06
CA MET A 41 11.07 2.75 -1.62
C MET A 41 10.27 3.99 -1.21
N TYR A 42 10.62 5.14 -1.76
CA TYR A 42 9.92 6.40 -1.55
C TYR A 42 8.43 6.30 -1.93
N TYR A 43 8.13 5.93 -3.18
CA TYR A 43 6.73 5.89 -3.65
C TYR A 43 5.91 4.79 -2.98
N THR A 44 6.50 3.61 -2.72
CA THR A 44 5.80 2.52 -2.03
C THR A 44 5.43 2.92 -0.61
N THR A 45 6.35 3.58 0.11
CA THR A 45 6.11 4.08 1.47
C THR A 45 4.98 5.11 1.47
N ARG A 46 5.09 6.11 0.60
CA ARG A 46 4.12 7.20 0.50
C ARG A 46 2.74 6.72 0.09
N ASN A 47 2.66 5.97 -1.02
CA ASN A 47 1.41 5.52 -1.59
C ASN A 47 0.69 4.54 -0.67
N ARG A 48 1.42 3.72 0.11
CA ARG A 48 0.79 2.81 1.07
C ARG A 48 0.11 3.55 2.22
N ILE A 49 0.71 4.62 2.73
CA ILE A 49 0.07 5.47 3.75
C ILE A 49 -1.18 6.10 3.16
N TRP A 50 -1.08 6.74 1.99
CA TRP A 50 -2.24 7.35 1.33
C TRP A 50 -3.36 6.34 1.05
N TYR A 51 -3.03 5.13 0.62
CA TYR A 51 -3.98 4.05 0.41
C TYR A 51 -4.75 3.71 1.70
N CYS A 52 -4.05 3.53 2.82
CA CYS A 52 -4.69 3.31 4.12
C CYS A 52 -5.64 4.47 4.49
N TRP A 53 -5.16 5.71 4.41
CA TRP A 53 -5.94 6.89 4.76
C TRP A 53 -7.10 7.19 3.81
N LYS A 54 -7.06 6.67 2.58
CA LYS A 54 -8.14 6.82 1.60
C LYS A 54 -9.27 5.82 1.80
N TYR A 55 -8.94 4.56 2.14
CA TYR A 55 -9.90 3.44 2.09
C TYR A 55 -10.21 2.76 3.42
N TYR A 56 -9.36 2.88 4.44
CA TYR A 56 -9.53 2.17 5.71
C TYR A 56 -10.24 3.05 6.73
N PRO A 57 -10.95 2.48 7.72
CA PRO A 57 -11.43 3.24 8.89
C PRO A 57 -10.30 4.07 9.52
N LEU A 58 -10.62 5.26 10.04
CA LEU A 58 -9.61 6.21 10.52
C LEU A 58 -8.67 5.60 11.56
N ARG A 59 -9.24 4.85 12.52
CA ARG A 59 -8.48 4.16 13.57
C ARG A 59 -7.46 3.18 12.98
N VAL A 60 -7.87 2.40 11.98
CA VAL A 60 -7.00 1.43 11.30
C VAL A 60 -5.95 2.13 10.46
N ALA A 61 -6.31 3.21 9.75
CA ALA A 61 -5.36 4.00 8.97
C ALA A 61 -4.28 4.63 9.86
N PHE A 62 -4.68 5.18 11.02
CA PHE A 62 -3.77 5.72 12.02
C PHE A 62 -2.85 4.63 12.57
N LEU A 63 -3.39 3.52 13.06
CA LEU A 63 -2.61 2.41 13.60
C LEU A 63 -1.65 1.82 12.56
N ALA A 64 -2.11 1.65 11.31
CA ALA A 64 -1.29 1.18 10.21
C ALA A 64 -0.14 2.14 9.88
N THR A 65 -0.30 3.44 10.13
CA THR A 65 0.75 4.46 9.93
C THR A 65 1.77 4.42 11.06
N VAL A 66 1.32 4.40 12.31
CA VAL A 66 2.20 4.37 13.50
C VAL A 66 3.02 3.07 13.54
N LEU A 67 2.38 1.92 13.28
CA LEU A 67 3.07 0.62 13.28
C LEU A 67 3.91 0.37 12.02
N LYS A 68 3.91 1.28 11.04
CA LYS A 68 4.65 1.09 9.80
C LYS A 68 6.16 1.12 10.02
N VAL A 69 6.65 2.14 10.74
CA VAL A 69 8.08 2.31 11.02
C VAL A 69 8.66 1.08 11.73
N PRO A 70 8.15 0.63 12.90
CA PRO A 70 8.73 -0.51 13.60
C PRO A 70 8.66 -1.82 12.79
N ARG A 71 7.64 -1.99 11.93
CA ARG A 71 7.55 -3.14 11.02
C ARG A 71 8.64 -3.13 9.97
N ASP A 72 8.94 -1.96 9.43
CA ASP A 72 9.85 -1.81 8.31
C ASP A 72 11.32 -1.71 8.77
N VAL A 73 11.60 -1.54 10.08
CA VAL A 73 12.97 -1.41 10.65
C VAL A 73 13.93 -2.48 10.14
N LYS A 74 13.58 -3.76 10.25
CA LYS A 74 14.46 -4.88 9.81
C LYS A 74 14.80 -4.78 8.32
N TYR A 75 13.84 -4.33 7.51
CA TYR A 75 13.99 -4.15 6.08
C TYR A 75 14.84 -2.91 5.74
N LEU A 76 14.64 -1.81 6.47
CA LEU A 76 15.37 -0.55 6.28
C LEU A 76 16.85 -0.69 6.60
N VAL A 77 17.19 -1.43 7.65
CA VAL A 77 18.59 -1.72 8.03
C VAL A 77 19.29 -2.54 6.94
N LYS A 78 18.63 -3.58 6.40
CA LYS A 78 19.21 -4.47 5.38
C LYS A 78 19.40 -3.80 4.01
N LYS A 79 18.53 -2.85 3.65
CA LYS A 79 18.45 -2.33 2.27
C LYS A 79 19.10 -0.95 2.07
N ARG A 80 19.61 -0.29 3.12
CA ARG A 80 20.28 1.03 3.07
C ARG A 80 19.45 2.20 2.49
N TYR A 81 18.17 2.03 2.18
CA TYR A 81 17.28 3.08 1.63
C TYR A 81 16.55 3.90 2.70
N VAL A 82 17.18 4.09 3.87
CA VAL A 82 16.58 4.74 5.04
C VAL A 82 16.12 6.17 4.70
N ARG A 83 16.97 6.94 4.00
CA ARG A 83 16.64 8.32 3.59
C ARG A 83 15.41 8.37 2.70
N ALA A 84 15.34 7.50 1.69
CA ALA A 84 14.22 7.45 0.76
C ALA A 84 12.90 7.05 1.45
N TYR A 85 12.96 6.11 2.39
CA TYR A 85 11.82 5.72 3.22
C TYR A 85 11.30 6.89 4.05
N PHE A 86 12.15 7.54 4.85
CA PHE A 86 11.71 8.65 5.70
C PHE A 86 11.24 9.85 4.88
N ARG A 87 11.90 10.16 3.76
CA ARG A 87 11.40 11.17 2.82
C ARG A 87 9.98 10.83 2.34
N GLY A 88 9.75 9.58 1.93
CA GLY A 88 8.42 9.12 1.50
C GLY A 88 7.39 9.15 2.61
N PHE A 89 7.79 8.83 3.85
CA PHE A 89 6.93 8.88 5.03
C PHE A 89 6.51 10.32 5.35
N PHE A 90 7.45 11.26 5.46
CA PHE A 90 7.14 12.66 5.77
C PHE A 90 6.33 13.33 4.66
N ASP A 91 6.65 13.07 3.39
CA ASP A 91 5.84 13.59 2.28
C ASP A 91 4.44 12.98 2.27
N ALA A 92 4.28 11.74 2.72
CA ALA A 92 2.96 11.16 2.89
C ALA A 92 2.15 11.94 3.91
N LEU A 93 2.75 12.25 5.07
CA LEU A 93 2.12 13.04 6.14
C LEU A 93 1.76 14.45 5.68
N ARG A 94 2.68 15.14 4.99
CA ARG A 94 2.40 16.46 4.40
C ARG A 94 1.26 16.43 3.39
N GLY A 95 1.15 15.35 2.61
CA GLY A 95 0.09 15.15 1.63
C GLY A 95 -1.25 14.66 2.21
N LEU A 96 -1.31 14.28 3.49
CA LEU A 96 -2.51 13.70 4.09
C LEU A 96 -3.77 14.57 3.94
N PRO A 97 -3.74 15.90 4.17
CA PRO A 97 -4.94 16.72 4.01
C PRO A 97 -5.58 16.60 2.62
N GLY A 98 -4.77 16.51 1.56
CA GLY A 98 -5.26 16.33 0.20
C GLY A 98 -5.86 14.95 -0.05
N ILE A 99 -5.33 13.92 0.61
CA ILE A 99 -5.87 12.55 0.52
C ILE A 99 -7.14 12.40 1.34
N MET A 100 -7.24 13.07 2.49
CA MET A 100 -8.44 13.08 3.31
C MET A 100 -9.64 13.68 2.56
N LYS A 101 -9.42 14.69 1.71
CA LYS A 101 -10.45 15.22 0.80
C LYS A 101 -10.96 14.20 -0.22
N LYS A 102 -10.16 13.18 -0.55
CA LYS A 102 -10.47 12.10 -1.52
C LYS A 102 -10.85 10.79 -0.83
N ARG A 103 -11.10 10.83 0.48
CA ARG A 103 -11.35 9.65 1.31
C ARG A 103 -12.68 9.01 0.90
N ARG A 104 -12.64 7.70 0.71
CA ARG A 104 -13.77 6.84 0.31
C ARG A 104 -13.61 5.49 1.01
N PRO A 105 -14.00 5.37 2.28
CA PRO A 105 -13.84 4.12 3.03
C PRO A 105 -14.63 3.00 2.35
N VAL A 106 -13.99 1.84 2.16
CA VAL A 106 -14.65 0.67 1.57
C VAL A 106 -15.31 -0.19 2.63
N SER A 107 -16.14 -1.15 2.20
CA SER A 107 -16.82 -2.05 3.13
C SER A 107 -15.85 -2.91 3.94
N ARG A 108 -16.26 -3.33 5.15
CA ARG A 108 -15.45 -4.26 5.97
C ARG A 108 -15.20 -5.58 5.27
N GLU A 109 -16.15 -6.05 4.45
CA GLU A 109 -16.00 -7.27 3.66
C GLU A 109 -14.90 -7.11 2.61
N THR A 110 -14.91 -6.02 1.86
CA THR A 110 -13.85 -5.65 0.91
C THR A 110 -12.50 -5.64 1.62
N LEU A 111 -12.43 -5.00 2.78
CA LEU A 111 -11.18 -4.96 3.55
C LEU A 111 -10.71 -6.36 3.94
N ARG A 112 -11.59 -7.28 4.36
CA ARG A 112 -11.18 -8.66 4.69
C ARG A 112 -10.59 -9.40 3.49
N LYS A 113 -11.11 -9.15 2.27
CA LYS A 113 -10.61 -9.73 1.01
C LYS A 113 -9.22 -9.23 0.63
N VAL A 114 -8.97 -7.92 0.78
CA VAL A 114 -7.70 -7.29 0.32
C VAL A 114 -6.64 -7.12 1.40
N SER A 115 -7.00 -7.30 2.67
CA SER A 115 -6.12 -7.07 3.81
C SER A 115 -5.20 -8.24 4.10
N SER A 116 -3.97 -7.94 4.51
CA SER A 116 -3.07 -8.93 5.10
C SER A 116 -3.62 -9.45 6.44
N PRO A 117 -3.18 -10.63 6.93
CA PRO A 117 -3.62 -11.19 8.22
C PRO A 117 -3.54 -10.19 9.38
N TRP A 118 -2.46 -9.40 9.44
CA TRP A 118 -2.25 -8.38 10.47
C TRP A 118 -3.26 -7.24 10.42
N LEU A 119 -3.61 -6.80 9.22
CA LEU A 119 -4.55 -5.72 9.03
C LEU A 119 -5.99 -6.19 9.35
N ARG A 120 -6.28 -7.48 9.12
CA ARG A 120 -7.53 -8.11 9.56
C ARG A 120 -7.69 -8.13 11.08
N LEU A 121 -6.60 -8.30 11.84
CA LEU A 121 -6.65 -8.19 13.31
C LEU A 121 -7.08 -6.80 13.76
N MET A 122 -6.56 -5.75 13.10
CA MET A 122 -6.93 -4.35 13.42
C MET A 122 -8.38 -4.02 13.06
N LEU A 123 -9.02 -4.79 12.18
CA LEU A 123 -10.43 -4.60 11.79
C LEU A 123 -11.43 -5.27 12.75
N ARG A 124 -10.95 -6.05 13.73
CA ARG A 124 -11.77 -6.72 14.74
C ARG A 124 -12.11 -5.82 15.94
N PHE A 125 -11.33 -4.77 16.14
CA PHE A 125 -11.48 -3.75 17.18
C PHE A 125 -11.87 -2.40 16.55
#